data_AF-A0A9D9CWA5-F1
#
_entry.id   AF-A0A9D9CWA5-F1
#
_cell.length_a   1.000
_cell.length_b   1.000
_cell.length_c   1.000
_cell.angle_alpha   90.00
_cell.angle_beta   90.00
_cell.angle_gamma   90.00
#
_symmetry.space_group_name_H-M   'P 1'
#
loop_
_entity.id
_entity.type
_entity.pdbx_description
1 polymer ?
#
loop_
_entity_poly.entity_id
_entity_poly.type
_entity_poly.pdbx_seq_one_letter_code
_entity_poly.pdbx_strand_id
1 'polypeptide(L)'
;MFCNSIKKGWITALMLLMMSAIANGATNNEIELAYFNHGDSVSLRWAPVSMAGLKSSVDRGYIVQRKNATEKEWHSISGVLKPMSDEEMSKLRNVPDDILLLRECFYGTISKEYNGKDTLQKDTTRAVFESKNNKKDFGEQMMFVMSLAVTDISLPVAKAAALHYVDKNVDKNASYQYRVIWADEASKRNVSVRIVDVHMPTKSILPPLKDFALTPTEKDAQMKWSATAADGFYSAYIVERSKDSVHFEVITPRPIIQAYADESLSDIVLFRDSFPNDEDRFYYRVAGYSAFGFTGPYTKIIGAE
;
A
#
# COMPACT_ATOMS: atom_id res chain seq x y z
N MET A 1 23.76 -28.18 1.23
CA MET A 1 22.82 -29.30 1.35
C MET A 1 21.42 -28.71 1.37
N PHE A 2 20.64 -28.99 0.32
CA PHE A 2 19.21 -28.69 0.06
C PHE A 2 18.72 -27.25 0.33
N CYS A 3 18.63 -26.40 -0.69
CA CYS A 3 17.57 -26.36 -1.70
C CYS A 3 16.17 -26.17 -1.09
N ASN A 4 15.69 -24.93 -1.11
CA ASN A 4 14.29 -24.61 -1.41
C ASN A 4 14.21 -23.18 -1.94
N SER A 5 14.68 -23.01 -3.19
CA SER A 5 14.25 -21.91 -4.04
C SER A 5 12.80 -22.18 -4.42
N ILE A 6 11.88 -21.85 -3.51
CA ILE A 6 10.45 -21.81 -3.84
C ILE A 6 10.26 -20.48 -4.57
N LYS A 7 10.15 -20.55 -5.91
CA LYS A 7 9.56 -19.50 -6.73
C LYS A 7 8.16 -19.20 -6.16
N LYS A 8 8.05 -18.20 -5.30
CA LYS A 8 6.77 -17.72 -4.76
C LYS A 8 6.52 -16.36 -5.39
N GLY A 9 5.39 -16.22 -6.09
CA GLY A 9 4.85 -14.91 -6.46
C GLY A 9 4.32 -14.24 -5.19
N TRP A 10 5.21 -13.57 -4.43
CA TRP A 10 4.83 -12.95 -3.17
C TRP A 10 4.02 -11.67 -3.42
N ILE A 11 2.93 -11.55 -2.66
CA ILE A 11 2.22 -10.31 -2.35
C ILE A 11 3.16 -9.57 -1.39
N THR A 12 3.89 -8.59 -1.91
CA THR A 12 4.77 -7.74 -1.10
C THR A 12 4.26 -6.30 -1.19
N ALA A 13 4.17 -5.62 -0.05
CA ALA A 13 3.81 -4.23 0.06
C ALA A 13 4.70 -3.45 -0.89
N LEU A 14 4.10 -2.56 -1.69
CA LEU A 14 4.81 -1.89 -2.77
C LEU A 14 5.96 -1.04 -2.20
N MET A 15 5.79 -0.51 -0.99
CA MET A 15 6.83 0.18 -0.24
C MET A 15 8.08 -0.69 0.02
N LEU A 16 7.91 -1.97 0.37
CA LEU A 16 9.01 -2.89 0.68
C LEU A 16 9.73 -3.38 -0.58
N LEU A 17 8.99 -3.63 -1.67
CA LEU A 17 9.59 -3.96 -2.98
C LEU A 17 10.54 -2.86 -3.44
N MET A 18 10.21 -1.61 -3.13
CA MET A 18 11.00 -0.47 -3.59
C MET A 18 12.22 -0.12 -2.78
N MET A 19 12.24 -0.37 -1.47
CA MET A 19 13.50 -0.25 -0.71
C MET A 19 14.57 -1.16 -1.32
N SER A 20 14.17 -2.32 -1.86
CA SER A 20 15.07 -3.21 -2.58
C SER A 20 15.42 -2.72 -4.00
N ALA A 21 14.48 -2.13 -4.75
CA ALA A 21 14.72 -1.63 -6.11
C ALA A 21 15.64 -0.39 -6.13
N ILE A 22 15.47 0.53 -5.18
CA ILE A 22 16.32 1.72 -5.02
C ILE A 22 17.75 1.31 -4.67
N ALA A 23 17.92 0.28 -3.82
CA ALA A 23 19.24 -0.27 -3.48
C ALA A 23 19.95 -0.91 -4.69
N ASN A 24 19.22 -1.39 -5.68
CA ASN A 24 19.74 -2.07 -6.87
C ASN A 24 19.91 -1.16 -8.10
N GLY A 25 19.66 0.15 -7.99
CA GLY A 25 19.90 1.10 -9.09
C GLY A 25 18.90 0.99 -10.26
N ALA A 26 17.64 0.68 -9.97
CA ALA A 26 16.57 0.56 -10.96
C ALA A 26 16.37 1.85 -11.82
N THR A 27 15.94 1.69 -13.07
CA THR A 27 15.79 2.81 -14.01
C THR A 27 14.45 3.55 -13.84
N ASN A 28 14.38 4.83 -14.25
CA ASN A 28 13.19 5.67 -14.04
C ASN A 28 11.86 5.20 -14.66
N ASN A 29 11.89 4.22 -15.57
CA ASN A 29 10.70 3.75 -16.28
C ASN A 29 10.17 2.39 -15.80
N GLU A 30 10.83 1.78 -14.82
CA GLU A 30 10.42 0.48 -14.31
C GLU A 30 9.17 0.59 -13.43
N ILE A 31 8.28 -0.38 -13.59
CA ILE A 31 7.02 -0.49 -12.85
C ILE A 31 7.04 -1.85 -12.14
N GLU A 32 6.98 -1.80 -10.82
CA GLU A 32 6.77 -2.99 -10.00
C GLU A 32 5.31 -3.39 -10.02
N LEU A 33 5.04 -4.70 -10.05
CA LEU A 33 3.69 -5.26 -10.17
C LEU A 33 3.50 -6.39 -9.15
N ALA A 34 2.40 -6.30 -8.41
CA ALA A 34 1.89 -7.31 -7.50
C ALA A 34 0.46 -7.68 -7.89
N TYR A 35 0.04 -8.88 -7.49
CA TYR A 35 -1.32 -9.36 -7.72
C TYR A 35 -1.90 -10.06 -6.50
N PHE A 36 -3.22 -10.17 -6.46
CA PHE A 36 -3.96 -11.02 -5.55
C PHE A 36 -5.03 -11.80 -6.30
N ASN A 37 -4.97 -13.14 -6.25
CA ASN A 37 -5.93 -14.03 -6.87
C ASN A 37 -7.06 -14.40 -5.90
N HIS A 38 -8.28 -13.94 -6.18
CA HIS A 38 -9.49 -14.25 -5.41
C HIS A 38 -10.13 -15.59 -5.80
N GLY A 39 -9.70 -16.16 -6.93
CA GLY A 39 -10.22 -17.38 -7.56
C GLY A 39 -11.36 -17.14 -8.55
N ASP A 40 -11.96 -15.94 -8.56
CA ASP A 40 -12.95 -15.49 -9.54
C ASP A 40 -12.59 -14.14 -10.17
N SER A 41 -11.49 -13.53 -9.71
CA SER A 41 -10.99 -12.25 -10.14
C SER A 41 -9.53 -12.11 -9.70
N VAL A 42 -8.82 -11.18 -10.33
CA VAL A 42 -7.43 -10.85 -10.00
C VAL A 42 -7.33 -9.35 -9.72
N SER A 43 -6.95 -8.99 -8.50
CA SER A 43 -6.55 -7.62 -8.18
C SER A 43 -5.10 -7.41 -8.54
N LEU A 44 -4.79 -6.29 -9.20
CA LEU A 44 -3.45 -5.87 -9.57
C LEU A 44 -3.12 -4.56 -8.85
N ARG A 45 -1.90 -4.47 -8.33
CA ARG A 45 -1.33 -3.28 -7.68
C ARG A 45 0.05 -3.04 -8.26
N TRP A 46 0.36 -1.81 -8.65
CA TRP A 46 1.67 -1.46 -9.19
C TRP A 46 2.20 -0.15 -8.64
N ALA A 47 3.50 0.06 -8.77
CA ALA A 47 4.15 1.31 -8.45
C ALA A 47 5.34 1.54 -9.40
N PRO A 48 5.49 2.76 -9.97
CA PRO A 48 6.76 3.17 -10.55
C PRO A 48 7.87 3.13 -9.52
N VAL A 49 9.10 2.85 -9.93
CA VAL A 49 10.24 2.74 -9.00
C VAL A 49 10.91 4.07 -8.64
N SER A 50 10.41 5.19 -9.16
CA SER A 50 10.95 6.52 -8.88
C SER A 50 9.89 7.62 -8.86
N MET A 51 10.22 8.73 -8.19
CA MET A 51 9.39 9.95 -8.17
C MET A 51 9.12 10.49 -9.58
N ALA A 52 10.13 10.43 -10.46
CA ALA A 52 9.97 10.84 -11.85
C ALA A 52 8.95 9.96 -12.58
N GLY A 53 9.01 8.63 -12.38
CA GLY A 53 8.02 7.71 -12.92
C GLY A 53 6.61 7.99 -12.37
N LEU A 54 6.49 8.20 -11.06
CA LEU A 54 5.21 8.53 -10.43
C LEU A 54 4.60 9.81 -11.00
N LYS A 55 5.38 10.89 -11.13
CA LYS A 55 4.90 12.14 -11.75
C LYS A 55 4.54 11.96 -13.22
N SER A 56 5.32 11.19 -13.98
CA SER A 56 5.08 10.92 -15.40
C SER A 56 3.75 10.18 -15.64
N SER A 57 3.18 9.54 -14.63
CA SER A 57 1.88 8.86 -14.73
C SER A 57 0.71 9.79 -15.05
N VAL A 58 0.80 11.06 -14.68
CA VAL A 58 -0.23 12.08 -14.99
C VAL A 58 -0.38 12.26 -16.49
N ASP A 59 0.75 12.37 -17.20
CA ASP A 59 0.77 12.62 -18.64
C ASP A 59 0.63 11.33 -19.43
N ARG A 60 1.37 10.28 -19.03
CA ARG A 60 1.48 9.03 -19.78
C ARG A 60 0.33 8.07 -19.47
N GLY A 61 -0.07 7.95 -18.20
CA GLY A 61 -0.98 6.92 -17.73
C GLY A 61 -0.44 5.49 -17.91
N TYR A 62 -1.27 4.52 -17.51
CA TYR A 62 -0.96 3.08 -17.56
C TYR A 62 -1.98 2.33 -18.41
N ILE A 63 -1.56 1.19 -18.95
CA ILE A 63 -2.45 0.18 -19.51
C ILE A 63 -2.12 -1.16 -18.87
N VAL A 64 -3.16 -1.87 -18.46
CA VAL A 64 -3.07 -3.25 -18.00
C VAL A 64 -3.25 -4.16 -19.20
N GLN A 65 -2.28 -5.05 -19.39
CA GLN A 65 -2.33 -6.08 -20.42
C GLN A 65 -2.30 -7.46 -19.79
N ARG A 66 -2.99 -8.38 -20.46
CA ARG A 66 -3.09 -9.78 -20.09
C ARG A 66 -2.97 -10.65 -21.33
N LYS A 67 -2.45 -11.85 -21.14
CA LYS A 67 -2.59 -12.95 -22.10
C LYS A 67 -2.75 -14.26 -21.37
N ASN A 68 -3.34 -15.26 -22.04
CA ASN A 68 -3.27 -16.62 -21.52
C ASN A 68 -1.80 -17.08 -21.52
N ALA A 69 -1.42 -17.95 -20.59
CA ALA A 69 -0.04 -18.42 -20.48
C ALA A 69 0.46 -19.13 -21.76
N THR A 70 -0.46 -19.67 -22.58
CA THR A 70 -0.16 -20.32 -23.86
C THR A 70 -0.11 -19.34 -25.05
N GLU A 71 -0.55 -18.10 -24.88
CA GLU A 71 -0.61 -17.09 -25.94
C GLU A 71 0.69 -16.29 -26.02
N LYS A 72 0.96 -15.78 -27.24
CA LYS A 72 2.10 -14.91 -27.49
C LYS A 72 1.73 -13.43 -27.40
N GLU A 73 0.58 -13.07 -27.95
CA GLU A 73 0.11 -11.70 -28.06
C GLU A 73 -0.48 -11.19 -26.75
N TRP A 74 -0.24 -9.90 -26.46
CA TRP A 74 -0.79 -9.22 -25.30
C TRP A 74 -2.08 -8.51 -25.65
N HIS A 75 -3.10 -8.64 -24.80
CA HIS A 75 -4.37 -7.95 -24.94
C HIS A 75 -4.52 -6.90 -23.85
N SER A 76 -4.85 -5.67 -24.24
CA SER A 76 -5.23 -4.62 -23.27
C SER A 76 -6.59 -4.96 -22.66
N ILE A 77 -6.63 -5.06 -21.34
CA ILE A 77 -7.85 -5.33 -20.57
C ILE A 77 -8.36 -4.08 -19.86
N SER A 78 -7.59 -2.99 -19.88
CA SER A 78 -8.01 -1.67 -19.43
C SER A 78 -7.95 -0.66 -20.58
N GLY A 79 -8.71 0.44 -20.43
CA GLY A 79 -8.36 1.70 -21.11
C GLY A 79 -7.11 2.34 -20.50
N VAL A 80 -6.80 3.56 -20.92
CA VAL A 80 -5.73 4.36 -20.29
C VAL A 80 -6.16 4.74 -18.88
N LEU A 81 -5.39 4.32 -17.89
CA LEU A 81 -5.59 4.63 -16.47
C LEU A 81 -4.67 5.80 -16.10
N LYS A 82 -5.25 6.91 -15.65
CA LYS A 82 -4.51 8.08 -15.17
C LYS A 82 -4.90 8.42 -13.75
N PRO A 83 -3.99 9.01 -12.96
CA PRO A 83 -4.35 9.61 -11.69
C PRO A 83 -5.54 10.56 -11.88
N MET A 84 -6.43 10.59 -10.88
CA MET A 84 -7.53 11.52 -10.80
C MET A 84 -7.01 12.95 -10.94
N SER A 85 -7.67 13.78 -11.76
CA SER A 85 -7.21 15.16 -11.99
C SER A 85 -7.21 15.99 -10.70
N ASP A 86 -6.40 17.06 -10.66
CA ASP A 86 -6.37 17.96 -9.51
C ASP A 86 -7.76 18.53 -9.18
N GLU A 87 -8.55 18.87 -10.21
CA GLU A 87 -9.92 19.36 -10.06
C GLU A 87 -10.82 18.31 -9.40
N GLU A 88 -10.78 17.07 -9.86
CA GLU A 88 -11.56 15.98 -9.25
C GLU A 88 -11.12 15.71 -7.81
N MET A 89 -9.81 15.66 -7.54
CA MET A 89 -9.26 15.43 -6.21
C MET A 89 -9.67 16.56 -5.24
N SER A 90 -9.73 17.82 -5.69
CA SER A 90 -10.17 18.96 -4.88
C SER A 90 -11.65 18.91 -4.47
N LYS A 91 -12.48 18.19 -5.23
CA LYS A 91 -13.92 18.06 -5.01
C LYS A 91 -14.30 16.87 -4.12
N LEU A 92 -13.35 16.00 -3.80
CA LEU A 92 -13.59 14.90 -2.88
C LEU A 92 -14.01 15.47 -1.52
N ARG A 93 -15.21 15.14 -1.04
CA ARG A 93 -15.64 15.52 0.31
C ARG A 93 -14.90 14.64 1.32
N ASN A 94 -14.52 15.21 2.47
CA ASN A 94 -13.70 14.53 3.47
C ASN A 94 -12.38 14.01 2.88
N VAL A 95 -11.65 14.88 2.16
CA VAL A 95 -10.30 14.59 1.64
C VAL A 95 -9.45 14.06 2.80
N PRO A 96 -9.12 12.76 2.86
CA PRO A 96 -8.12 12.31 3.81
C PRO A 96 -6.82 13.05 3.48
N ASP A 97 -6.01 13.45 4.46
CA ASP A 97 -4.74 14.16 4.22
C ASP A 97 -3.86 13.45 3.17
N ASP A 98 -4.03 12.14 3.05
CA ASP A 98 -3.44 11.26 2.06
C ASP A 98 -3.70 11.70 0.60
N ILE A 99 -4.89 12.19 0.27
CA ILE A 99 -5.21 12.73 -1.06
C ILE A 99 -4.54 14.09 -1.27
N LEU A 100 -4.41 14.93 -0.22
CA LEU A 100 -3.66 16.19 -0.33
C LEU A 100 -2.18 15.93 -0.63
N LEU A 101 -1.61 14.89 -0.03
CA LEU A 101 -0.25 14.43 -0.34
C LEU A 101 -0.11 14.01 -1.81
N LEU A 102 -1.07 13.24 -2.34
CA LEU A 102 -1.07 12.87 -3.76
C LEU A 102 -1.21 14.09 -4.67
N ARG A 103 -2.08 15.05 -4.34
CA ARG A 103 -2.24 16.29 -5.12
C ARG A 103 -0.94 17.07 -5.17
N GLU A 104 -0.26 17.26 -4.04
CA GLU A 104 1.04 17.94 -4.01
C GLU A 104 2.10 17.14 -4.79
N CYS A 105 2.11 15.82 -4.68
CA CYS A 105 3.04 14.95 -5.37
C CYS A 105 2.90 15.03 -6.90
N PHE A 106 1.67 14.93 -7.41
CA PHE A 106 1.38 14.92 -8.85
C PHE A 106 1.37 16.32 -9.47
N TYR A 107 0.82 17.32 -8.79
CA TYR A 107 0.50 18.62 -9.41
C TYR A 107 1.24 19.81 -8.79
N GLY A 108 1.81 19.63 -7.59
CA GLY A 108 2.45 20.70 -6.82
C GLY A 108 1.50 21.88 -6.56
N THR A 109 0.19 21.60 -6.42
CA THR A 109 -0.86 22.62 -6.35
C THR A 109 -0.98 23.23 -4.96
N ILE A 110 -0.76 22.45 -3.90
CA ILE A 110 -0.81 22.96 -2.52
C ILE A 110 0.30 23.99 -2.30
N SER A 111 1.52 23.73 -2.73
CA SER A 111 2.60 24.72 -2.62
C SER A 111 2.36 25.99 -3.46
N LYS A 112 1.68 25.89 -4.60
CA LYS A 112 1.31 27.04 -5.45
C LYS A 112 0.18 27.89 -4.86
N GLU A 113 -0.85 27.25 -4.30
CA GLU A 113 -1.99 27.93 -3.67
C GLU A 113 -1.56 28.72 -2.42
N TYR A 114 -0.58 28.22 -1.66
CA TYR A 114 -0.10 28.84 -0.43
C TYR A 114 0.95 29.95 -0.63
N ASN A 115 1.74 29.91 -1.69
CA ASN A 115 2.71 30.98 -2.02
C ASN A 115 2.06 32.34 -2.34
N GLY A 116 0.72 32.42 -2.42
CA GLY A 116 -0.02 33.67 -2.58
C GLY A 116 -0.51 34.34 -1.29
N LYS A 117 -0.27 33.75 -0.10
CA LYS A 117 -0.69 34.29 1.20
C LYS A 117 0.52 34.44 2.13
N ASP A 118 0.98 35.67 2.30
CA ASP A 118 2.23 36.05 2.98
C ASP A 118 2.23 35.93 4.52
N THR A 119 1.46 35.00 5.09
CA THR A 119 1.40 34.83 6.55
C THR A 119 1.28 33.36 6.98
N LEU A 120 2.40 32.91 7.57
CA LEU A 120 2.57 31.78 8.49
C LEU A 120 2.81 30.37 7.91
N GLN A 121 3.97 29.88 8.34
CA GLN A 121 4.50 28.52 8.45
C GLN A 121 5.04 27.82 7.20
N LYS A 122 6.38 27.71 7.22
CA LYS A 122 7.23 26.70 6.59
C LYS A 122 6.87 25.25 7.02
N ASP A 123 5.59 24.93 7.18
CA ASP A 123 5.08 23.62 7.60
C ASP A 123 4.33 22.91 6.47
N THR A 124 4.62 23.25 5.21
CA THR A 124 4.35 22.28 4.15
C THR A 124 5.30 21.10 4.33
N THR A 125 4.81 19.89 4.03
CA THR A 125 5.57 18.63 3.91
C THR A 125 6.75 18.73 2.93
N ARG A 126 6.97 19.87 2.27
CA ARG A 126 8.18 20.19 1.51
C ARG A 126 9.19 20.97 2.36
N ALA A 127 8.74 22.02 3.06
CA ALA A 127 9.59 22.90 3.85
C ALA A 127 10.20 22.21 5.09
N VAL A 128 9.49 21.28 5.74
CA VAL A 128 10.04 20.48 6.86
C VAL A 128 11.21 19.61 6.41
N PHE A 129 11.19 19.11 5.17
CA PHE A 129 12.21 18.19 4.64
C PHE A 129 13.34 18.92 3.89
N GLU A 130 13.07 20.12 3.36
CA GLU A 130 14.07 20.99 2.73
C GLU A 130 14.93 21.75 3.78
N SER A 131 14.45 21.91 5.03
CA SER A 131 15.03 22.84 6.00
C SER A 131 16.36 22.43 6.65
N LYS A 132 16.90 21.22 6.46
CA LYS A 132 18.09 20.80 7.26
C LYS A 132 19.43 20.71 6.55
N ASN A 133 19.56 20.62 5.21
CA ASN A 133 20.90 20.38 4.63
C ASN A 133 21.09 20.64 3.12
N ASN A 134 20.29 21.46 2.44
CA ASN A 134 20.47 21.72 1.00
C ASN A 134 20.33 20.43 0.12
N LYS A 135 19.59 19.43 0.60
CA LYS A 135 19.38 18.13 -0.08
C LYS A 135 17.96 18.04 -0.66
N LYS A 136 17.73 18.74 -1.78
CA LYS A 136 16.48 18.67 -2.55
C LYS A 136 16.04 17.22 -2.80
N ASP A 137 17.00 16.35 -3.07
CA ASP A 137 16.77 14.93 -3.36
C ASP A 137 16.14 14.15 -2.19
N PHE A 138 16.45 14.51 -0.94
CA PHE A 138 15.89 13.83 0.23
C PHE A 138 14.40 14.13 0.41
N GLY A 139 14.00 15.40 0.24
CA GLY A 139 12.59 15.79 0.31
C GLY A 139 11.76 15.14 -0.78
N GLU A 140 12.28 15.05 -2.01
CA GLU A 140 11.59 14.37 -3.12
C GLU A 140 11.46 12.86 -2.89
N GLN A 141 12.51 12.20 -2.39
CA GLN A 141 12.47 10.77 -2.04
C GLN A 141 11.48 10.49 -0.91
N MET A 142 11.44 11.33 0.13
CA MET A 142 10.47 11.17 1.21
C MET A 142 9.04 11.35 0.71
N MET A 143 8.77 12.39 -0.08
CA MET A 143 7.45 12.60 -0.68
C MET A 143 7.01 11.41 -1.53
N PHE A 144 7.94 10.84 -2.29
CA PHE A 144 7.69 9.65 -3.08
C PHE A 144 7.31 8.44 -2.22
N VAL A 145 8.11 8.13 -1.19
CA VAL A 145 7.85 7.01 -0.26
C VAL A 145 6.51 7.20 0.46
N MET A 146 6.24 8.41 0.97
CA MET A 146 4.99 8.71 1.67
C MET A 146 3.78 8.61 0.73
N SER A 147 3.90 9.08 -0.52
CA SER A 147 2.82 8.99 -1.51
C SER A 147 2.40 7.55 -1.78
N LEU A 148 3.35 6.61 -1.76
CA LEU A 148 3.04 5.21 -1.97
C LEU A 148 2.56 4.52 -0.70
N ALA A 149 3.14 4.86 0.45
CA ALA A 149 2.65 4.38 1.74
C ALA A 149 1.16 4.68 1.92
N VAL A 150 0.71 5.91 1.59
CA VAL A 150 -0.72 6.27 1.70
C VAL A 150 -1.60 5.50 0.71
N THR A 151 -1.08 5.11 -0.47
CA THR A 151 -1.83 4.27 -1.41
C THR A 151 -1.96 2.83 -0.90
N ASP A 152 -0.96 2.35 -0.16
CA ASP A 152 -0.92 0.99 0.37
C ASP A 152 -1.85 0.80 1.59
N ILE A 153 -2.14 1.87 2.32
CA ILE A 153 -3.06 1.83 3.48
C ILE A 153 -4.49 2.27 3.14
N SER A 154 -4.75 2.67 1.88
CA SER A 154 -6.06 3.16 1.47
C SER A 154 -6.35 2.85 0.00
N LEU A 155 -7.24 1.89 -0.24
CA LEU A 155 -7.66 1.52 -1.60
C LEU A 155 -8.29 2.67 -2.39
N PRO A 156 -9.12 3.56 -1.81
CA PRO A 156 -9.57 4.77 -2.51
C PRO A 156 -8.42 5.65 -2.99
N VAL A 157 -7.36 5.82 -2.18
CA VAL A 157 -6.17 6.60 -2.53
C VAL A 157 -5.37 5.91 -3.64
N ALA A 158 -5.18 4.58 -3.57
CA ALA A 158 -4.58 3.81 -4.66
C ALA A 158 -5.33 3.94 -5.99
N LYS A 159 -6.67 3.94 -5.96
CA LYS A 159 -7.50 4.17 -7.14
C LYS A 159 -7.36 5.60 -7.66
N ALA A 160 -7.33 6.60 -6.78
CA ALA A 160 -7.11 7.99 -7.15
C ALA A 160 -5.73 8.21 -7.79
N ALA A 161 -4.71 7.45 -7.38
CA ALA A 161 -3.39 7.44 -8.02
C ALA A 161 -3.31 6.59 -9.30
N ALA A 162 -4.40 5.91 -9.70
CA ALA A 162 -4.42 4.92 -10.77
C ALA A 162 -3.34 3.84 -10.63
N LEU A 163 -3.19 3.30 -9.42
CA LEU A 163 -2.21 2.26 -9.10
C LEU A 163 -2.89 0.91 -8.76
N HIS A 164 -4.17 0.75 -9.08
CA HIS A 164 -4.94 -0.45 -8.80
C HIS A 164 -5.93 -0.77 -9.92
N TYR A 165 -6.09 -2.06 -10.24
CA TYR A 165 -7.05 -2.56 -11.20
C TYR A 165 -7.59 -3.93 -10.78
N VAL A 166 -8.84 -4.26 -11.12
CA VAL A 166 -9.41 -5.61 -10.88
C VAL A 166 -9.86 -6.20 -12.19
N ASP A 167 -9.25 -7.31 -12.57
CA ASP A 167 -9.71 -8.15 -13.66
C ASP A 167 -10.79 -9.10 -13.15
N LYS A 168 -12.04 -8.86 -13.55
CA LYS A 168 -13.19 -9.71 -13.22
C LYS A 168 -13.55 -10.70 -14.32
N ASN A 169 -12.89 -10.63 -15.47
CA ASN A 169 -13.22 -11.44 -16.64
C ASN A 169 -12.20 -12.56 -16.82
N VAL A 170 -12.14 -13.45 -15.82
CA VAL A 170 -11.15 -14.53 -15.74
C VAL A 170 -11.83 -15.90 -15.76
N ASP A 171 -11.20 -16.86 -16.42
CA ASP A 171 -11.55 -18.28 -16.32
C ASP A 171 -10.86 -18.88 -15.09
N LYS A 172 -11.65 -19.52 -14.22
CA LYS A 172 -11.19 -20.12 -12.96
C LYS A 172 -10.18 -21.25 -13.14
N ASN A 173 -10.11 -21.84 -14.32
CA ASN A 173 -9.22 -22.96 -14.64
C ASN A 173 -8.00 -22.55 -15.51
N ALA A 174 -7.86 -21.26 -15.82
CA ALA A 174 -6.78 -20.77 -16.68
C ALA A 174 -5.55 -20.29 -15.91
N SER A 175 -4.46 -20.09 -16.65
CA SER A 175 -3.28 -19.37 -16.18
C SER A 175 -3.07 -18.14 -17.05
N TYR A 176 -2.81 -17.01 -16.42
CA TYR A 176 -2.61 -15.73 -17.09
C TYR A 176 -1.23 -15.16 -16.80
N GLN A 177 -0.73 -14.40 -17.76
CA GLN A 177 0.37 -13.46 -17.54
C GLN A 177 -0.20 -12.05 -17.57
N TYR A 178 0.17 -11.25 -16.57
CA TYR A 178 -0.19 -9.84 -16.50
C TYR A 178 1.06 -8.96 -16.56
N ARG A 179 0.92 -7.80 -17.20
CA ARG A 179 1.88 -6.72 -17.13
C ARG A 179 1.16 -5.38 -17.08
N VAL A 180 1.83 -4.39 -16.49
CA VAL A 180 1.42 -2.99 -16.55
C VAL A 180 2.49 -2.24 -17.32
N ILE A 181 2.07 -1.48 -18.32
CA ILE A 181 2.95 -0.68 -19.17
C ILE A 181 2.49 0.77 -19.15
N TRP A 182 3.38 1.67 -19.53
CA TRP A 182 3.01 3.04 -19.84
C TRP A 182 2.11 3.07 -21.09
N ALA A 183 1.10 3.95 -21.10
CA ALA A 183 0.11 3.92 -22.19
C ALA A 183 0.70 4.33 -23.55
N ASP A 184 1.74 5.16 -23.58
CA ASP A 184 2.50 5.54 -24.78
C ASP A 184 3.37 4.40 -25.34
N GLU A 185 3.47 3.28 -24.62
CA GLU A 185 4.19 2.07 -25.04
C GLU A 185 3.26 0.96 -25.52
N ALA A 186 1.95 1.19 -25.56
CA ALA A 186 0.95 0.17 -25.91
C ALA A 186 1.17 -0.50 -27.27
N SER A 187 1.71 0.25 -28.23
CA SER A 187 2.00 -0.23 -29.59
C SER A 187 3.36 -0.92 -29.71
N LYS A 188 4.22 -0.85 -28.69
CA LYS A 188 5.54 -1.49 -28.71
C LYS A 188 5.39 -2.98 -28.47
N ARG A 189 5.95 -3.80 -29.38
CA ARG A 189 5.96 -5.26 -29.24
C ARG A 189 6.79 -5.73 -28.06
N ASN A 190 7.96 -5.12 -27.88
CA ASN A 190 8.91 -5.47 -26.83
C ASN A 190 9.04 -4.32 -25.84
N VAL A 191 8.51 -4.52 -24.63
CA VAL A 191 8.66 -3.60 -23.50
C VAL A 191 9.24 -4.42 -22.34
N SER A 192 10.37 -3.98 -21.80
CA SER A 192 10.99 -4.62 -20.64
C SER A 192 10.25 -4.16 -19.39
N VAL A 193 9.34 -4.99 -18.88
CA VAL A 193 8.55 -4.73 -17.67
C VAL A 193 8.43 -5.98 -16.82
N ARG A 194 8.09 -5.79 -15.55
CA ARG A 194 7.70 -6.86 -14.63
C ARG A 194 6.46 -7.59 -15.21
N ILE A 195 6.56 -8.91 -15.34
CA ILE A 195 5.45 -9.79 -15.65
C ILE A 195 5.14 -10.62 -14.40
N VAL A 196 3.86 -10.80 -14.11
CA VAL A 196 3.41 -11.71 -13.06
C VAL A 196 2.59 -12.85 -13.67
N ASP A 197 2.92 -14.08 -13.28
CA ASP A 197 2.18 -15.28 -13.63
C ASP A 197 1.13 -15.56 -12.55
N VAL A 198 -0.13 -15.70 -12.96
CA VAL A 198 -1.26 -15.98 -12.08
C VAL A 198 -1.91 -17.29 -12.50
N HIS A 199 -1.88 -18.29 -11.61
CA HIS A 199 -2.55 -19.56 -11.80
C HIS A 199 -3.90 -19.53 -11.07
N MET A 200 -5.01 -19.41 -11.82
CA MET A 200 -6.34 -19.17 -11.23
C MET A 200 -6.81 -20.23 -10.23
N PRO A 201 -6.56 -21.54 -10.44
CA PRO A 201 -6.91 -22.57 -9.45
C PRO A 201 -6.25 -22.38 -8.07
N THR A 202 -5.09 -21.73 -8.01
CA THR A 202 -4.35 -21.50 -6.76
C THR A 202 -4.61 -20.09 -6.25
N LYS A 203 -5.59 -19.97 -5.34
CA LYS A 203 -5.94 -18.69 -4.71
C LYS A 203 -4.78 -18.12 -3.89
N SER A 204 -4.70 -16.80 -3.85
CA SER A 204 -3.83 -16.08 -2.92
C SER A 204 -4.40 -16.18 -1.50
N ILE A 205 -3.52 -16.35 -0.51
CA ILE A 205 -3.89 -16.43 0.91
C ILE A 205 -3.04 -15.43 1.68
N LEU A 206 -3.70 -14.63 2.52
CA LEU A 206 -3.04 -13.74 3.47
C LEU A 206 -2.73 -14.51 4.78
N PRO A 207 -1.47 -14.47 5.27
CA PRO A 207 -1.07 -15.24 6.45
C PRO A 207 -1.60 -14.63 7.76
N PRO A 208 -1.95 -15.43 8.77
CA PRO A 208 -2.32 -14.89 10.08
C PRO A 208 -1.14 -14.19 10.75
N LEU A 209 -1.43 -13.14 11.51
CA LEU A 209 -0.46 -12.51 12.39
C LEU A 209 -0.02 -13.49 13.49
N LYS A 210 1.25 -13.43 13.88
CA LYS A 210 1.81 -14.25 14.96
C LYS A 210 2.11 -13.41 16.19
N ASP A 211 2.26 -14.12 17.31
CA ASP A 211 2.74 -13.57 18.58
C ASP A 211 1.91 -12.41 19.12
N PHE A 212 0.61 -12.41 18.80
CA PHE A 212 -0.33 -11.46 19.39
C PHE A 212 -0.45 -11.71 20.90
N ALA A 213 -0.09 -10.70 21.67
CA ALA A 213 -0.19 -10.67 23.11
C ALA A 213 -0.84 -9.37 23.59
N LEU A 214 -1.58 -9.48 24.69
CA LEU A 214 -2.27 -8.39 25.36
C LEU A 214 -1.82 -8.39 26.82
N THR A 215 -1.36 -7.24 27.30
CA THR A 215 -0.99 -7.00 28.70
C THR A 215 -1.91 -5.90 29.23
N PRO A 216 -2.93 -6.22 30.03
CA PRO A 216 -3.74 -5.21 30.70
C PRO A 216 -2.92 -4.53 31.81
N THR A 217 -3.18 -3.25 32.02
CA THR A 217 -2.73 -2.44 33.16
C THR A 217 -3.94 -1.73 33.77
N GLU A 218 -3.76 -1.04 34.91
CA GLU A 218 -4.86 -0.33 35.59
C GLU A 218 -5.58 0.70 34.70
N LYS A 219 -4.91 1.25 33.67
CA LYS A 219 -5.44 2.37 32.87
C LYS A 219 -5.38 2.14 31.37
N ASP A 220 -4.75 1.06 30.93
CA ASP A 220 -4.57 0.77 29.51
C ASP A 220 -4.43 -0.72 29.21
N ALA A 221 -4.67 -1.06 27.95
CA ALA A 221 -4.38 -2.34 27.35
C ALA A 221 -3.19 -2.19 26.38
N GLN A 222 -2.11 -2.90 26.66
CA GLN A 222 -0.92 -2.93 25.81
C GLN A 222 -0.94 -4.16 24.92
N MET A 223 -0.95 -3.94 23.62
CA MET A 223 -0.94 -4.98 22.61
C MET A 223 0.40 -5.03 21.91
N LYS A 224 0.85 -6.24 21.59
CA LYS A 224 2.01 -6.46 20.73
C LYS A 224 1.77 -7.62 19.77
N TRP A 225 2.36 -7.54 18.58
CA TRP A 225 2.35 -8.62 17.59
C TRP A 225 3.61 -8.56 16.73
N SER A 226 3.94 -9.69 16.09
CA SER A 226 5.06 -9.76 15.15
C SER A 226 4.67 -9.12 13.81
N ALA A 227 5.53 -8.23 13.31
CA ALA A 227 5.45 -7.70 11.96
C ALA A 227 6.06 -8.64 10.91
N THR A 228 7.09 -9.41 11.29
CA THR A 228 7.83 -10.35 10.43
C THR A 228 6.96 -11.51 9.95
N ALA A 229 6.00 -11.95 10.77
CA ALA A 229 5.06 -12.99 10.39
C ALA A 229 4.26 -12.67 9.11
N ALA A 230 4.21 -11.38 8.75
CA ALA A 230 3.52 -10.84 7.62
C ALA A 230 4.42 -10.45 6.44
N ASP A 231 5.73 -10.74 6.45
CA ASP A 231 6.73 -10.36 5.43
C ASP A 231 6.14 -9.99 4.05
N GLY A 232 5.89 -8.70 3.85
CA GLY A 232 5.34 -8.15 2.61
C GLY A 232 3.83 -8.23 2.41
N PHE A 233 3.06 -9.08 3.08
CA PHE A 233 1.62 -9.23 2.84
C PHE A 233 0.78 -8.05 3.33
N TYR A 234 1.24 -7.36 4.37
CA TYR A 234 0.53 -6.24 4.99
C TYR A 234 1.34 -4.95 4.96
N SER A 235 0.64 -3.86 4.67
CA SER A 235 1.19 -2.50 4.67
C SER A 235 0.89 -1.75 5.96
N ALA A 236 -0.13 -2.19 6.71
CA ALA A 236 -0.51 -1.64 8.00
C ALA A 236 -1.31 -2.66 8.82
N TYR A 237 -1.76 -2.25 10.00
CA TYR A 237 -2.56 -3.06 10.91
C TYR A 237 -3.79 -2.29 11.39
N ILE A 238 -4.89 -3.00 11.60
CA ILE A 238 -6.09 -2.46 12.24
C ILE A 238 -6.29 -3.13 13.59
N VAL A 239 -6.67 -2.35 14.59
CA VAL A 239 -7.01 -2.86 15.92
C VAL A 239 -8.50 -2.64 16.14
N GLU A 240 -9.16 -3.71 16.57
CA GLU A 240 -10.57 -3.68 16.90
C GLU A 240 -10.78 -4.01 18.37
N ARG A 241 -11.75 -3.32 18.97
CA ARG A 241 -12.15 -3.47 20.37
C ARG A 241 -13.63 -3.81 20.44
N SER A 242 -14.00 -4.62 21.43
CA SER A 242 -15.37 -5.02 21.72
C SER A 242 -15.62 -5.00 23.22
N LYS A 243 -16.85 -4.70 23.64
CA LYS A 243 -17.30 -4.85 25.04
C LYS A 243 -17.89 -6.23 25.34
N ASP A 244 -18.29 -6.99 24.31
CA ASP A 244 -19.05 -8.23 24.45
C ASP A 244 -18.42 -9.43 23.73
N SER A 245 -17.22 -9.26 23.14
CA SER A 245 -16.51 -10.22 22.30
C SER A 245 -17.21 -10.62 20.99
N VAL A 246 -18.29 -9.93 20.63
CA VAL A 246 -19.12 -10.21 19.46
C VAL A 246 -19.10 -9.02 18.49
N HIS A 247 -19.42 -7.83 18.99
CA HIS A 247 -19.47 -6.59 18.22
C HIS A 247 -18.16 -5.83 18.39
N PHE A 248 -17.38 -5.77 17.31
CA PHE A 248 -16.07 -5.15 17.28
C PHE A 248 -16.12 -3.83 16.49
N GLU A 249 -15.48 -2.81 17.05
CA GLU A 249 -15.31 -1.50 16.43
C GLU A 249 -13.82 -1.24 16.22
N VAL A 250 -13.48 -0.62 15.08
CA VAL A 250 -12.10 -0.19 14.81
C VAL A 250 -11.77 0.99 15.71
N ILE A 251 -10.73 0.86 16.53
CA ILE A 251 -10.30 1.92 17.46
C ILE A 251 -9.11 2.72 16.94
N THR A 252 -8.56 2.32 15.79
CA THR A 252 -7.49 3.02 15.10
C THR A 252 -8.08 3.91 14.00
N PRO A 253 -8.09 5.25 14.14
CA PRO A 253 -8.66 6.13 13.12
C PRO A 253 -7.89 6.08 11.79
N ARG A 254 -6.62 5.67 11.82
CA ARG A 254 -5.83 5.28 10.65
C ARG A 254 -5.14 3.95 10.91
N PRO A 255 -4.91 3.13 9.86
CA PRO A 255 -4.12 1.91 9.99
C PRO A 255 -2.74 2.19 10.59
N ILE A 256 -2.29 1.32 11.49
CA ILE A 256 -0.99 1.43 12.14
C ILE A 256 0.07 0.97 11.15
N ILE A 257 0.99 1.86 10.79
CA ILE A 257 2.17 1.52 10.00
C ILE A 257 3.33 1.27 10.96
N GLN A 258 4.13 0.24 10.68
CA GLN A 258 5.36 0.01 11.42
C GLN A 258 6.43 1.03 10.97
N ALA A 259 6.92 1.84 11.91
CA ALA A 259 8.09 2.66 11.69
C ALA A 259 9.34 1.90 12.16
N TYR A 260 10.26 1.59 11.25
CA TYR A 260 11.55 0.97 11.56
C TYR A 260 12.49 2.03 12.16
N ALA A 261 12.25 2.41 13.42
CA ALA A 261 13.07 3.41 14.12
C ALA A 261 14.23 2.78 14.91
N ASP A 262 14.08 1.53 15.33
CA ASP A 262 15.05 0.80 16.16
C ASP A 262 15.24 -0.61 15.59
N GLU A 263 16.47 -0.95 15.20
CA GLU A 263 16.82 -2.27 14.64
C GLU A 263 16.49 -3.40 15.63
N SER A 264 16.52 -3.14 16.94
CA SER A 264 16.25 -4.12 18.00
C SER A 264 14.76 -4.46 18.21
N LEU A 265 13.86 -3.58 17.76
CA LEU A 265 12.40 -3.74 17.81
C LEU A 265 11.77 -3.84 16.42
N SER A 266 12.60 -4.00 15.38
CA SER A 266 12.22 -3.97 13.97
C SER A 266 11.16 -5.01 13.57
N ASP A 267 10.90 -6.00 14.42
CA ASP A 267 10.00 -7.12 14.18
C ASP A 267 8.71 -7.10 15.02
N ILE A 268 8.55 -6.13 15.93
CA ILE A 268 7.39 -6.05 16.83
C ILE A 268 6.64 -4.73 16.62
N VAL A 269 5.32 -4.83 16.52
CA VAL A 269 4.43 -3.67 16.60
C VAL A 269 3.86 -3.57 18.01
N LEU A 270 3.87 -2.36 18.56
CA LEU A 270 3.29 -2.04 19.86
C LEU A 270 2.11 -1.08 19.67
N PHE A 271 1.02 -1.35 20.37
CA PHE A 271 -0.14 -0.45 20.41
C PHE A 271 -0.71 -0.40 21.82
N ARG A 272 -1.15 0.78 22.24
CA ARG A 272 -1.74 1.01 23.55
C ARG A 272 -3.11 1.63 23.38
N ASP A 273 -4.11 1.02 24.00
CA ASP A 273 -5.45 1.56 24.10
C ASP A 273 -5.72 1.98 25.55
N SER A 274 -6.04 3.25 25.78
CA SER A 274 -6.33 3.76 27.12
C SER A 274 -7.81 3.62 27.43
N PHE A 275 -8.13 3.20 28.66
CA PHE A 275 -9.51 3.06 29.08
C PHE A 275 -10.09 4.41 29.50
N PRO A 276 -11.30 4.78 29.03
CA PRO A 276 -11.97 5.98 29.53
C PRO A 276 -12.51 5.81 30.96
N ASN A 277 -12.83 4.57 31.39
CA ASN A 277 -13.38 4.24 32.71
C ASN A 277 -12.77 2.91 33.23
N ASP A 278 -12.59 2.78 34.54
CA ASP A 278 -11.89 1.67 35.20
C ASP A 278 -12.70 0.35 35.35
N GLU A 279 -13.97 0.31 34.90
CA GLU A 279 -14.87 -0.85 35.13
C GLU A 279 -15.25 -1.64 33.86
N ASP A 280 -14.77 -1.24 32.68
CA ASP A 280 -15.14 -1.88 31.43
C ASP A 280 -14.15 -2.97 31.03
N ARG A 281 -14.60 -4.22 31.01
CA ARG A 281 -13.89 -5.33 30.36
C ARG A 281 -13.91 -5.13 28.84
N PHE A 282 -12.76 -5.20 28.20
CA PHE A 282 -12.63 -5.07 26.75
C PHE A 282 -12.02 -6.31 26.11
N TYR A 283 -12.41 -6.59 24.87
CA TYR A 283 -11.88 -7.66 24.04
C TYR A 283 -11.22 -7.08 22.80
N TYR A 284 -10.05 -7.63 22.44
CA TYR A 284 -9.23 -7.13 21.35
C TYR A 284 -8.96 -8.19 20.30
N ARG A 285 -8.91 -7.75 19.04
CA ARG A 285 -8.36 -8.52 17.92
C ARG A 285 -7.66 -7.57 16.94
N VAL A 286 -6.68 -8.11 16.22
CA VAL A 286 -5.85 -7.35 15.27
C VAL A 286 -5.88 -8.05 13.92
N ALA A 287 -5.92 -7.30 12.84
CA ALA A 287 -5.72 -7.83 11.50
C ALA A 287 -4.70 -7.00 10.72
N GLY A 288 -3.93 -7.67 9.88
CA GLY A 288 -3.09 -7.00 8.89
C GLY A 288 -3.94 -6.43 7.76
N TYR A 289 -3.60 -5.25 7.27
CA TYR A 289 -4.24 -4.57 6.16
C TYR A 289 -3.31 -4.63 4.94
N SER A 290 -3.76 -5.26 3.86
CA SER A 290 -2.97 -5.44 2.65
C SER A 290 -3.01 -4.21 1.73
N ALA A 291 -1.98 -4.06 0.88
CA ALA A 291 -1.92 -3.05 -0.18
C ALA A 291 -3.08 -3.14 -1.20
N PHE A 292 -3.89 -4.21 -1.16
CA PHE A 292 -5.05 -4.42 -2.02
C PHE A 292 -6.36 -3.92 -1.40
N GLY A 293 -6.32 -3.41 -0.16
CA GLY A 293 -7.46 -2.75 0.47
C GLY A 293 -8.34 -3.62 1.36
N PHE A 294 -7.92 -4.85 1.62
CA PHE A 294 -8.64 -5.79 2.50
C PHE A 294 -7.72 -6.37 3.56
N THR A 295 -8.34 -6.86 4.62
CA THR A 295 -7.67 -7.41 5.78
C THR A 295 -7.37 -8.90 5.61
N GLY A 296 -6.31 -9.34 6.28
CA GLY A 296 -6.07 -10.75 6.54
C GLY A 296 -6.98 -11.31 7.64
N PRO A 297 -6.78 -12.58 8.01
CA PRO A 297 -7.48 -13.15 9.15
C PRO A 297 -7.11 -12.42 10.45
N TYR A 298 -8.10 -12.21 11.31
CA TYR A 298 -7.89 -11.63 12.64
C TYR A 298 -7.11 -12.58 13.54
N THR A 299 -6.38 -12.01 14.50
CA THR A 299 -5.80 -12.74 15.63
C THR A 299 -6.89 -13.37 16.49
N LYS A 300 -6.47 -14.26 17.40
CA LYS A 300 -7.34 -14.72 18.49
C LYS A 300 -7.84 -13.53 19.32
N ILE A 301 -9.08 -13.63 19.78
CA ILE A 301 -9.66 -12.64 20.70
C ILE A 301 -9.01 -12.82 22.07
N ILE A 302 -8.52 -11.73 22.67
CA ILE A 302 -7.99 -11.71 24.04
C ILE A 302 -8.71 -10.60 24.81
N GLY A 303 -9.15 -10.89 26.03
CA GLY A 303 -9.79 -9.91 26.92
C GLY A 303 -8.77 -9.22 27.85
N ALA A 304 -8.98 -7.93 28.10
CA ALA A 304 -8.41 -7.17 29.20
C ALA A 304 -9.50 -6.95 30.25
N GLU A 305 -9.17 -7.24 31.51
CA GLU A 305 -9.96 -6.92 32.71
C GLU A 305 -9.26 -5.79 33.45
#